data_AF-A0A8C3F0G6-F1
#
_entry.id   AF-A0A8C3F0G6-F1
#
_cell.length_a   1.000
_cell.length_b   1.000
_cell.length_c   1.000
_cell.angle_alpha   90.00
_cell.angle_beta   90.00
_cell.angle_gamma   90.00
#
_symmetry.space_group_name_H-M   'P 1'
#
loop_
_entity.id
_entity.type
_entity.pdbx_description
1 polymer ?
#
loop_
_entity_poly.entity_id
_entity_poly.type
_entity_poly.pdbx_seq_one_letter_code
_entity_poly.pdbx_strand_id
1 'polypeptide(L)'
;STDDFCQAKQKDVTMAVLHELYSYLSVQAGNFECGNPENLKSKCIWVSEVKEHVLNVTGSSSQKFEAALHWILNSNKDLGIRLKGKDLSELVSSVEEVFCLESAHPQMGLGCRFRRAVVTAITNLFLFFWGLITLWGILIYLRYHWRKMEEEEQAMYEMVKKIIAVVQDHYKEWERNLERYPYVGIFHVRDSLIPPQSRKKMKRVWEKAVDFLASNESRIQTESHRVAGEDMLVWRWTQPSYLSDSEH
;
A
#
# COMPACT_ATOMS: atom_id res chain seq x y z
N SER A 1 -9.50 -54.41 50.63
CA SER A 1 -10.51 -54.39 49.56
C SER A 1 -11.41 -53.16 49.64
N THR A 2 -11.82 -52.71 50.84
CA THR A 2 -12.55 -51.44 51.04
C THR A 2 -11.71 -50.19 50.75
N ASP A 3 -10.40 -50.20 51.02
CA ASP A 3 -9.52 -49.06 50.76
C ASP A 3 -9.31 -48.76 49.27
N ASP A 4 -9.11 -49.78 48.43
CA ASP A 4 -8.88 -49.57 46.98
C ASP A 4 -10.12 -48.97 46.30
N PHE A 5 -11.32 -49.39 46.71
CA PHE A 5 -12.58 -48.85 46.20
C PHE A 5 -12.80 -47.38 46.62
N CYS A 6 -12.45 -47.03 47.86
CA CYS A 6 -12.53 -45.64 48.34
C CYS A 6 -11.52 -44.75 47.62
N GLN A 7 -10.30 -45.23 47.39
CA GLN A 7 -9.28 -44.52 46.64
C GLN A 7 -9.68 -44.29 45.17
N ALA A 8 -10.27 -45.29 44.52
CA ALA A 8 -10.76 -45.17 43.15
C ALA A 8 -11.86 -44.11 43.05
N LYS A 9 -12.86 -44.17 43.94
CA LYS A 9 -13.95 -43.20 43.98
C LYS A 9 -13.47 -41.77 44.25
N GLN A 10 -12.43 -41.61 45.07
CA GLN A 10 -11.85 -40.30 45.34
C GLN A 10 -11.08 -39.74 44.15
N LYS A 11 -10.34 -40.59 43.41
CA LYS A 11 -9.70 -40.20 42.15
C LYS A 11 -10.71 -39.76 41.10
N ASP A 12 -11.82 -40.48 40.96
CA ASP A 12 -12.87 -40.13 39.99
C ASP A 12 -13.47 -38.75 40.26
N VAL A 13 -13.72 -38.42 41.53
CA VAL A 13 -14.25 -37.11 41.92
C VAL A 13 -13.23 -35.99 41.66
N THR A 14 -11.94 -36.21 41.97
CA THR A 14 -10.90 -35.21 41.67
C THR A 14 -10.75 -34.98 40.17
N MET A 15 -10.80 -36.05 39.36
CA MET A 15 -10.73 -35.95 37.90
C MET A 15 -11.95 -35.22 37.33
N ALA A 16 -13.14 -35.42 37.89
CA ALA A 16 -14.34 -34.68 37.49
C ALA A 16 -14.21 -33.17 37.76
N VAL A 17 -13.69 -32.79 38.94
CA VAL A 17 -13.43 -31.39 39.30
C VAL A 17 -12.39 -30.76 38.36
N LEU A 18 -11.31 -31.47 38.06
CA LEU A 18 -10.26 -30.99 37.16
C LEU A 18 -10.75 -30.85 35.71
N HIS A 19 -11.56 -31.79 35.24
CA HIS A 19 -12.15 -31.73 33.90
C HIS A 19 -13.07 -30.52 33.77
N GLU A 20 -13.94 -30.30 34.74
CA GLU A 20 -14.86 -29.16 34.72
C GLU A 20 -14.12 -27.82 34.80
N LEU A 21 -13.12 -27.75 35.68
CA LEU A 21 -12.23 -26.61 35.79
C LEU A 21 -11.54 -26.29 34.46
N TYR A 22 -10.96 -27.29 33.80
CA TYR A 22 -10.31 -27.13 32.49
C TYR A 22 -11.32 -26.70 31.41
N SER A 23 -12.46 -27.37 31.35
CA SER A 23 -13.54 -27.10 30.40
C SER A 23 -14.00 -25.64 30.48
N TYR A 24 -14.37 -25.18 31.68
CA TYR A 24 -14.83 -23.81 31.94
C TYR A 24 -13.78 -22.77 31.54
N LEU A 25 -12.53 -22.93 32.01
CA LEU A 25 -11.45 -21.99 31.72
C LEU A 25 -11.11 -21.95 30.22
N SER A 26 -11.16 -23.10 29.53
CA SER A 26 -10.84 -23.20 28.10
C SER A 26 -11.88 -22.49 27.23
N VAL A 27 -13.16 -22.61 27.57
CA VAL A 27 -14.27 -21.92 26.89
C VAL A 27 -14.19 -20.43 27.11
N GLN A 28 -13.96 -19.99 28.36
CA GLN A 28 -13.86 -18.56 28.66
C GLN A 28 -12.67 -17.89 27.98
N ALA A 29 -11.51 -18.56 27.96
CA ALA A 29 -10.35 -18.10 27.21
C ALA A 29 -10.65 -18.02 25.70
N GLY A 30 -11.40 -18.99 25.15
CA GLY A 30 -11.84 -18.97 23.76
C GLY A 30 -12.80 -17.81 23.46
N ASN A 31 -13.78 -17.56 24.33
CA ASN A 31 -14.74 -16.46 24.19
C ASN A 31 -14.03 -15.09 24.23
N PHE A 32 -13.03 -14.93 25.10
CA PHE A 32 -12.20 -13.73 25.17
C PHE A 32 -11.49 -13.46 23.84
N GLU A 33 -10.83 -14.47 23.25
CA GLU A 33 -10.14 -14.34 21.96
C GLU A 33 -11.11 -14.10 20.78
N CYS A 34 -12.38 -14.47 20.94
CA CYS A 34 -13.43 -14.34 19.93
C CYS A 34 -14.18 -13.00 19.93
N GLY A 35 -13.71 -12.03 20.71
CA GLY A 35 -14.30 -10.69 20.79
C GLY A 35 -14.98 -10.39 22.13
N ASN A 36 -14.76 -11.23 23.15
CA ASN A 36 -15.13 -10.99 24.54
C ASN A 36 -16.62 -10.67 24.78
N PRO A 37 -17.54 -11.59 24.44
CA PRO A 37 -18.98 -11.37 24.62
C PRO A 37 -19.38 -11.11 26.08
N GLU A 38 -18.61 -11.63 27.04
CA GLU A 38 -18.86 -11.52 28.48
C GLU A 38 -18.14 -10.32 29.12
N ASN A 39 -17.48 -9.45 28.34
CA ASN A 39 -16.74 -8.28 28.82
C ASN A 39 -15.72 -8.59 29.94
N LEU A 40 -15.06 -9.75 29.88
CA LEU A 40 -13.97 -10.07 30.80
C LEU A 40 -12.89 -8.99 30.69
N LYS A 41 -12.44 -8.45 31.84
CA LYS A 41 -11.38 -7.44 31.89
C LYS A 41 -10.01 -8.02 31.48
N SER A 42 -9.82 -9.32 31.65
CA SER A 42 -8.58 -10.03 31.37
C SER A 42 -8.83 -11.51 31.09
N LYS A 43 -7.86 -12.17 30.46
CA LYS A 43 -7.85 -13.63 30.27
C LYS A 43 -7.76 -14.43 31.59
N CYS A 44 -7.40 -13.76 32.69
CA CYS A 44 -7.39 -14.35 34.03
C CYS A 44 -8.76 -14.23 34.69
N ILE A 45 -9.28 -15.36 35.20
CA ILE A 45 -10.56 -15.45 35.91
C ILE A 45 -10.29 -15.62 37.40
N TRP A 46 -11.04 -14.91 38.23
CA TRP A 46 -10.87 -14.92 39.69
C TRP A 46 -11.14 -16.31 40.27
N VAL A 47 -10.29 -16.77 41.19
CA VAL A 47 -10.45 -18.09 41.82
C VAL A 47 -11.81 -18.22 42.52
N SER A 48 -12.33 -17.14 43.10
CA SER A 48 -13.64 -17.12 43.75
C SER A 48 -14.78 -17.46 42.78
N GLU A 49 -14.75 -16.88 41.58
CA GLU A 49 -15.76 -17.08 40.54
C GLU A 49 -15.69 -18.51 39.97
N VAL A 50 -14.47 -18.99 39.72
CA VAL A 50 -14.25 -20.36 39.25
C VAL A 50 -14.67 -21.39 40.31
N LYS A 51 -14.35 -21.13 41.58
CA LYS A 51 -14.73 -21.99 42.70
C LYS A 51 -16.25 -22.09 42.80
N GLU A 52 -16.97 -20.98 42.71
CA GLU A 52 -18.43 -20.97 42.75
C GLU A 52 -19.03 -21.79 41.59
N HIS A 53 -18.53 -21.60 40.36
CA HIS A 53 -19.01 -22.34 39.19
C HIS A 53 -18.78 -23.85 39.31
N VAL A 54 -17.57 -24.28 39.66
CA VAL A 54 -17.20 -25.70 39.75
C VAL A 54 -17.93 -26.41 40.90
N LEU A 55 -18.16 -25.73 42.02
CA LEU A 55 -18.94 -26.29 43.14
C LEU A 55 -20.42 -26.47 42.74
N ASN A 56 -21.00 -25.52 42.01
CA ASN A 56 -22.38 -25.60 41.54
C ASN A 56 -22.60 -26.72 40.52
N VAL A 57 -21.66 -26.94 39.59
CA VAL A 57 -21.80 -27.95 38.53
C VAL A 57 -21.50 -29.37 39.05
N THR A 58 -20.41 -29.53 39.81
CA THR A 58 -19.93 -30.87 40.22
C THR A 58 -20.58 -31.33 41.54
N GLY A 59 -21.26 -30.44 42.28
CA GLY A 59 -21.80 -30.75 43.61
C GLY A 59 -20.72 -31.14 44.63
N SER A 60 -19.48 -30.71 44.39
CA SER A 60 -18.31 -31.07 45.18
C SER A 60 -18.14 -30.16 46.40
N SER A 61 -17.29 -30.54 47.36
CA SER A 61 -17.01 -29.70 48.53
C SER A 61 -15.80 -28.78 48.30
N SER A 62 -15.74 -27.65 49.01
CA SER A 62 -14.60 -26.72 48.98
C SER A 62 -13.24 -27.42 49.16
N GLN A 63 -13.19 -28.41 50.05
CA GLN A 63 -11.98 -29.19 50.33
C GLN A 63 -11.49 -29.98 49.11
N LYS A 64 -12.42 -30.49 48.28
CA LYS A 64 -12.05 -31.24 47.06
C LYS A 64 -11.53 -30.32 45.97
N PHE A 65 -12.05 -29.10 45.89
CA PHE A 65 -11.54 -28.07 44.99
C PHE A 65 -10.11 -27.63 45.39
N GLU A 66 -9.87 -27.38 46.68
CA GLU A 66 -8.53 -27.04 47.18
C GLU A 66 -7.54 -28.20 47.00
N ALA A 67 -7.97 -29.44 47.20
CA ALA A 67 -7.15 -30.61 46.90
C ALA A 67 -6.79 -30.72 45.39
N ALA A 68 -7.72 -30.36 44.50
CA ALA A 68 -7.47 -30.31 43.06
C ALA A 68 -6.46 -29.20 42.70
N LEU A 69 -6.58 -28.00 43.29
CA LEU A 69 -5.59 -26.92 43.09
C LEU A 69 -4.20 -27.30 43.62
N HIS A 70 -4.14 -27.92 44.80
CA HIS A 70 -2.90 -28.41 45.38
C HIS A 70 -2.26 -29.51 44.52
N TRP A 71 -3.08 -30.35 43.88
CA TRP A 71 -2.59 -31.34 42.91
C TRP A 71 -2.03 -30.68 41.65
N ILE A 72 -2.68 -29.62 41.12
CA ILE A 72 -2.16 -28.87 39.97
C ILE A 72 -0.81 -28.22 40.30
N LEU A 73 -0.67 -27.58 41.47
CA LEU A 73 0.59 -26.94 41.90
C LEU A 73 1.76 -27.94 42.00
N ASN A 74 1.50 -29.14 42.52
CA ASN A 74 2.54 -30.16 42.72
C ASN A 74 2.76 -31.07 41.51
N SER A 75 1.91 -30.98 40.48
CA SER A 75 2.02 -31.81 39.29
C SER A 75 2.93 -31.14 38.27
N ASN A 76 4.03 -31.80 37.92
CA ASN A 76 4.95 -31.38 36.85
C ASN A 76 4.39 -31.71 35.44
N LYS A 77 3.06 -31.72 35.28
CA LYS A 77 2.40 -32.00 34.00
C LYS A 77 1.66 -30.75 33.55
N ASP A 78 1.77 -30.42 32.26
CA ASP A 78 0.96 -29.37 31.66
C ASP A 78 -0.50 -29.85 31.57
N LEU A 79 -1.29 -29.39 32.53
CA LEU A 79 -2.73 -29.65 32.60
C LEU A 79 -3.53 -28.61 31.80
N GLY A 80 -2.84 -27.68 31.13
CA GLY A 80 -3.47 -26.59 30.40
C GLY A 80 -4.13 -25.53 31.29
N ILE A 81 -3.85 -25.54 32.61
CA ILE A 81 -4.33 -24.56 33.60
C ILE A 81 -3.11 -23.86 34.20
N ARG A 82 -3.08 -22.53 34.12
CA ARG A 82 -2.07 -21.66 34.70
C ARG A 82 -2.64 -20.97 35.93
N LEU A 83 -1.93 -21.10 37.04
CA LEU A 83 -2.23 -20.47 38.32
C LEU A 83 -1.39 -19.18 38.42
N LYS A 84 -2.03 -18.05 38.69
CA LYS A 84 -1.36 -16.75 38.83
C LYS A 84 -1.61 -16.14 40.20
N GLY A 85 -0.54 -15.59 40.78
CA GLY A 85 -0.58 -14.87 42.04
C GLY A 85 -1.16 -13.46 41.89
N LYS A 86 -1.16 -12.73 43.01
CA LYS A 86 -1.63 -11.34 43.10
C LYS A 86 -0.81 -10.39 42.21
N ASP A 87 0.48 -10.66 42.11
CA ASP A 87 1.34 -10.12 41.07
C ASP A 87 1.34 -11.09 39.89
N LEU A 88 0.77 -10.65 38.75
CA LEU A 88 0.47 -11.42 37.53
C LEU A 88 1.67 -12.16 36.88
N SER A 89 2.86 -12.15 37.50
CA SER A 89 4.12 -12.70 37.01
C SER A 89 4.85 -13.64 37.98
N GLU A 90 4.43 -13.79 39.25
CA GLU A 90 5.11 -14.68 40.20
C GLU A 90 4.55 -16.11 40.19
N LEU A 91 5.47 -17.08 40.32
CA LEU A 91 5.16 -18.50 40.41
C LEU A 91 4.59 -18.77 41.80
N VAL A 92 3.36 -19.25 41.85
CA VAL A 92 2.62 -19.44 43.10
C VAL A 92 3.15 -20.67 43.85
N SER A 93 3.41 -20.53 45.15
CA SER A 93 3.95 -21.60 46.00
C SER A 93 2.90 -22.24 46.92
N SER A 94 1.82 -21.51 47.25
CA SER A 94 0.68 -22.00 48.05
C SER A 94 -0.68 -21.77 47.36
N VAL A 95 -1.68 -22.60 47.70
CA VAL A 95 -3.06 -22.45 47.21
C VAL A 95 -3.69 -21.12 47.63
N GLU A 96 -3.31 -20.56 48.79
CA GLU A 96 -3.85 -19.27 49.27
C GLU A 96 -3.34 -18.05 48.49
N GLU A 97 -2.21 -18.20 47.80
CA GLU A 97 -1.60 -17.15 46.97
C GLU A 97 -2.20 -17.13 45.55
N VAL A 98 -2.99 -18.14 45.17
CA VAL A 98 -3.64 -18.21 43.86
C VAL A 98 -4.75 -17.16 43.79
N PHE A 99 -4.54 -16.16 42.95
CA PHE A 99 -5.48 -15.06 42.77
C PHE A 99 -6.38 -15.28 41.56
N CYS A 100 -5.82 -15.77 40.47
CA CYS A 100 -6.55 -16.02 39.24
C CYS A 100 -6.05 -17.24 38.47
N LEU A 101 -6.96 -17.81 37.68
CA LEU A 101 -6.77 -18.99 36.86
C LEU A 101 -6.87 -18.61 35.38
N GLU A 102 -5.98 -19.15 34.57
CA GLU A 102 -5.93 -18.93 33.13
C GLU A 102 -5.81 -20.27 32.39
N SER A 103 -6.57 -20.46 31.31
CA SER A 103 -6.34 -21.61 30.43
C SER A 103 -5.17 -21.35 29.47
N ALA A 104 -4.26 -22.31 29.36
CA ALA A 104 -3.21 -22.30 28.34
C ALA A 104 -3.76 -22.62 26.94
N HIS A 105 -4.87 -23.37 26.87
CA HIS A 105 -5.45 -23.86 25.62
C HIS A 105 -6.90 -23.37 25.43
N PRO A 106 -7.10 -22.24 24.72
CA PRO A 106 -8.44 -21.72 24.48
C PRO A 106 -9.23 -22.61 23.51
N GLN A 107 -10.46 -22.96 23.89
CA GLN A 107 -11.42 -23.65 23.03
C GLN A 107 -12.34 -22.64 22.37
N MET A 108 -12.09 -22.35 21.09
CA MET A 108 -12.92 -21.46 20.30
C MET A 108 -14.18 -22.17 19.77
N GLY A 109 -15.35 -21.59 20.02
CA GLY A 109 -16.61 -22.06 19.44
C GLY A 109 -16.63 -22.01 17.91
N LEU A 110 -17.45 -22.87 17.29
CA LEU A 110 -17.55 -23.00 15.82
C LEU A 110 -17.94 -21.68 15.12
N GLY A 111 -18.85 -20.89 15.72
CA GLY A 111 -19.27 -19.61 15.16
C GLY A 111 -18.13 -18.57 15.07
N CYS A 112 -17.26 -18.53 16.07
CA CYS A 112 -16.09 -17.66 16.06
C CYS A 112 -15.07 -18.07 15.01
N ARG A 113 -14.80 -19.39 14.89
CA ARG A 113 -13.91 -19.93 13.86
C ARG A 113 -14.41 -19.59 12.46
N PHE A 114 -15.72 -19.75 12.22
CA PHE A 114 -16.34 -19.41 10.94
C PHE A 114 -16.29 -17.91 10.67
N ARG A 115 -16.67 -17.07 11.63
CA ARG A 115 -16.59 -15.60 11.50
C ARG A 115 -15.18 -15.15 11.14
N ARG A 116 -14.17 -15.66 11.84
CA ARG A 116 -12.77 -15.30 11.58
C ARG A 116 -12.33 -15.78 10.20
N ALA A 117 -12.67 -17.00 9.80
CA ALA A 117 -12.36 -17.51 8.47
C ALA A 117 -13.01 -16.67 7.36
N VAL A 118 -14.29 -16.30 7.52
CA VAL A 118 -15.03 -15.46 6.57
C VAL A 118 -14.44 -14.06 6.50
N VAL A 119 -14.14 -13.43 7.64
CA VAL A 119 -13.52 -12.09 7.66
C VAL A 119 -12.17 -12.11 6.97
N THR A 120 -11.32 -13.11 7.24
CA THR A 120 -10.03 -13.26 6.58
C THR A 120 -10.18 -13.46 5.07
N ALA A 121 -11.11 -14.33 4.64
CA ALA A 121 -11.37 -14.58 3.23
C ALA A 121 -11.85 -13.31 2.50
N ILE A 122 -12.79 -12.57 3.10
CA ILE A 122 -13.30 -11.31 2.58
C ILE A 122 -12.20 -10.26 2.51
N THR A 123 -11.37 -10.13 3.55
CA THR A 123 -10.27 -9.16 3.60
C THR A 123 -9.26 -9.43 2.50
N ASN A 124 -8.85 -10.70 2.34
CA ASN A 124 -7.92 -11.11 1.29
C ASN A 124 -8.50 -10.86 -0.11
N LEU A 125 -9.80 -11.10 -0.31
CA LEU A 125 -10.49 -10.81 -1.56
C LEU A 125 -10.45 -9.31 -1.88
N PHE A 126 -10.76 -8.46 -0.90
CA PHE A 126 -10.68 -7.02 -1.08
C PHE A 126 -9.25 -6.56 -1.39
N LEU A 127 -8.23 -7.07 -0.68
CA LEU A 127 -6.83 -6.73 -0.95
C LEU A 127 -6.43 -7.09 -2.39
N PHE A 128 -6.88 -8.24 -2.90
CA PHE A 128 -6.64 -8.64 -4.28
C PHE A 128 -7.28 -7.67 -5.28
N PHE A 129 -8.55 -7.32 -5.09
CA PHE A 129 -9.23 -6.35 -5.97
C PHE A 129 -8.60 -4.96 -5.92
N TRP A 130 -8.21 -4.48 -4.73
CA TRP A 130 -7.48 -3.23 -4.59
C TRP A 130 -6.17 -3.26 -5.37
N GLY A 131 -5.41 -4.36 -5.30
CA GLY A 131 -4.18 -4.54 -6.10
C GLY A 131 -4.43 -4.50 -7.61
N LEU A 132 -5.53 -5.10 -8.09
CA LEU A 132 -5.88 -5.06 -9.51
C LEU A 132 -6.28 -3.64 -9.96
N ILE A 133 -7.07 -2.93 -9.16
CA ILE A 133 -7.50 -1.56 -9.48
C ILE A 133 -6.31 -0.62 -9.53
N THR A 134 -5.39 -0.70 -8.56
CA THR A 134 -4.19 0.15 -8.56
C THR A 134 -3.29 -0.16 -9.74
N LEU A 135 -3.05 -1.44 -10.05
CA LEU A 135 -2.28 -1.86 -11.22
C LEU A 135 -2.89 -1.33 -12.52
N TRP A 136 -4.22 -1.45 -12.66
CA TRP A 136 -4.92 -0.97 -13.85
C TRP A 136 -4.86 0.56 -13.99
N GLY A 137 -5.02 1.28 -12.88
CA GLY A 137 -4.84 2.74 -12.82
C GLY A 137 -3.43 3.19 -13.25
N ILE A 138 -2.40 2.47 -12.79
CA ILE A 138 -1.00 2.73 -13.19
C ILE A 138 -0.82 2.50 -14.70
N LEU A 139 -1.35 1.42 -15.25
CA LEU A 139 -1.24 1.12 -16.69
C LEU A 139 -1.89 2.22 -17.55
N ILE A 140 -3.07 2.71 -17.15
CA ILE A 140 -3.74 3.82 -17.84
C ILE A 140 -2.92 5.10 -17.74
N TYR A 141 -2.39 5.40 -16.55
CA TYR A 141 -1.55 6.58 -16.33
C TYR A 141 -0.30 6.54 -17.21
N LEU A 142 0.43 5.42 -17.26
CA LEU A 142 1.61 5.25 -18.11
C LEU A 142 1.25 5.39 -19.59
N ARG A 143 0.15 4.76 -20.03
CA ARG A 143 -0.31 4.89 -21.42
C ARG A 143 -0.69 6.32 -21.79
N TYR A 144 -1.34 7.04 -20.88
CA TYR A 144 -1.65 8.45 -21.05
C TYR A 144 -0.37 9.29 -21.14
N HIS A 145 0.58 9.06 -20.25
CA HIS A 145 1.84 9.79 -20.22
C HIS A 145 2.67 9.55 -21.49
N TRP A 146 2.77 8.30 -21.97
CA TRP A 146 3.46 8.00 -23.23
C TRP A 146 2.79 8.67 -24.43
N ARG A 147 1.46 8.57 -24.54
CA ARG A 147 0.72 9.26 -25.61
C ARG A 147 0.97 10.77 -25.56
N LYS A 148 1.00 11.34 -24.35
CA LYS A 148 1.23 12.77 -24.19
C LYS A 148 2.62 13.21 -24.65
N MET A 149 3.64 12.39 -24.40
CA MET A 149 5.00 12.64 -24.88
C MET A 149 5.07 12.56 -26.40
N GLU A 150 4.44 11.55 -27.00
CA GLU A 150 4.38 11.38 -28.46
C GLU A 150 3.68 12.56 -29.15
N GLU A 151 2.56 13.04 -28.59
CA GLU A 151 1.88 14.24 -29.08
C GLU A 151 2.76 15.50 -29.00
N GLU A 152 3.54 15.66 -27.91
CA GLU A 152 4.46 16.80 -27.76
C GLU A 152 5.62 16.74 -28.77
N GLU A 153 6.19 15.55 -29.00
CA GLU A 153 7.27 15.35 -30.00
C GLU A 153 6.76 15.58 -31.43
N GLN A 154 5.60 15.03 -31.78
CA GLN A 154 4.99 15.26 -33.09
C GLN A 154 4.69 16.74 -33.32
N ALA A 155 4.14 17.43 -32.32
CA ALA A 155 3.87 18.86 -32.41
C ALA A 155 5.18 19.68 -32.58
N MET A 156 6.26 19.27 -31.92
CA MET A 156 7.58 19.88 -32.09
C MET A 156 8.10 19.67 -33.51
N TYR A 157 8.12 18.44 -34.04
CA TYR A 157 8.61 18.17 -35.40
C TYR A 157 7.78 18.88 -36.47
N GLU A 158 6.45 18.90 -36.33
CA GLU A 158 5.58 19.67 -37.23
C GLU A 158 5.85 21.18 -37.16
N MET A 159 6.18 21.69 -35.97
CA MET A 159 6.59 23.08 -35.83
C MET A 159 7.92 23.37 -36.52
N VAL A 160 8.91 22.50 -36.35
CA VAL A 160 10.22 22.58 -37.01
C VAL A 160 10.06 22.58 -38.54
N LYS A 161 9.27 21.66 -39.11
CA LYS A 161 8.99 21.63 -40.56
C LYS A 161 8.40 22.94 -41.07
N LYS A 162 7.45 23.52 -40.32
CA LYS A 162 6.82 24.81 -40.68
C LYS A 162 7.81 25.96 -40.64
N ILE A 163 8.70 26.00 -39.64
CA ILE A 163 9.77 26.99 -39.56
C ILE A 163 10.70 26.86 -40.77
N ILE A 164 11.16 25.64 -41.07
CA ILE A 164 12.01 25.33 -42.22
C ILE A 164 11.37 25.80 -43.52
N ALA A 165 10.08 25.51 -43.72
CA ALA A 165 9.35 25.93 -44.91
C ALA A 165 9.34 27.45 -45.08
N VAL A 166 9.05 28.22 -44.03
CA VAL A 166 9.03 29.70 -44.08
C VAL A 166 10.42 30.26 -44.39
N VAL A 167 11.47 29.76 -43.74
CA VAL A 167 12.84 30.23 -43.95
C VAL A 167 13.33 29.87 -45.36
N GLN A 168 13.01 28.67 -45.85
CA GLN A 168 13.36 28.22 -47.18
C GLN A 168 12.61 29.01 -48.27
N ASP A 169 11.34 29.33 -48.05
CA ASP A 169 10.53 30.11 -49.00
C ASP A 169 11.07 31.54 -49.12
N HIS A 170 11.35 32.19 -48.00
CA HIS A 170 12.00 33.50 -47.96
C HIS A 170 13.35 33.49 -48.70
N TYR A 171 14.15 32.43 -48.52
CA TYR A 171 15.41 32.28 -49.25
C TYR A 171 15.20 32.21 -50.78
N LYS A 172 14.18 31.49 -51.25
CA LYS A 172 13.83 31.41 -52.68
C LYS A 172 13.32 32.75 -53.21
N GLU A 173 12.59 33.52 -52.41
CA GLU A 173 12.13 34.86 -52.78
C GLU A 173 13.31 35.84 -52.90
N TRP A 174 14.27 35.75 -51.98
CA TRP A 174 15.53 36.49 -52.06
C TRP A 174 16.34 36.12 -53.30
N GLU A 175 16.47 34.83 -53.63
CA GLU A 175 17.17 34.34 -54.84
C GLU A 175 16.54 34.89 -56.14
N ARG A 176 15.22 35.12 -56.13
CA ARG A 176 14.48 35.76 -57.23
C ARG A 176 14.56 37.29 -57.24
N ASN A 177 15.36 37.90 -56.36
CA ASN A 177 15.47 39.35 -56.14
C ASN A 177 14.15 40.03 -55.71
N LEU A 178 13.21 39.29 -55.12
CA LEU A 178 11.98 39.86 -54.54
C LEU A 178 12.23 40.44 -53.15
N GLU A 179 13.16 39.85 -52.40
CA GLU A 179 13.52 40.23 -51.04
C GLU A 179 14.89 40.90 -50.96
N ARG A 180 15.05 41.82 -50.01
CA ARG A 180 16.28 42.63 -49.86
C ARG A 180 17.42 41.86 -49.19
N TYR A 181 17.11 40.94 -48.28
CA TYR A 181 18.08 40.30 -47.39
C TYR A 181 17.90 38.77 -47.33
N PRO A 182 18.98 37.99 -47.21
CA PRO A 182 18.95 36.53 -47.17
C PRO A 182 18.63 35.93 -45.78
N TYR A 183 18.02 36.70 -44.87
CA TYR A 183 17.71 36.29 -43.50
C TYR A 183 16.33 36.78 -43.05
N VAL A 184 15.74 36.08 -42.07
CA VAL A 184 14.41 36.39 -41.52
C VAL A 184 14.46 36.50 -40.00
N GLY A 185 13.80 37.50 -39.41
CA GLY A 185 13.70 37.63 -37.95
C GLY A 185 12.90 36.49 -37.31
N ILE A 186 13.41 35.92 -36.22
CA ILE A 186 12.75 34.81 -35.49
C ILE A 186 11.34 35.21 -35.03
N PHE A 187 11.17 36.45 -34.56
CA PHE A 187 9.86 36.95 -34.15
C PHE A 187 8.87 37.09 -35.31
N HIS A 188 9.35 37.44 -36.51
CA HIS A 188 8.51 37.50 -37.69
C HIS A 188 8.00 36.10 -38.06
N VAL A 189 8.89 35.09 -38.10
CA VAL A 189 8.49 33.69 -38.38
C VAL A 189 7.49 33.18 -37.36
N ARG A 190 7.72 33.44 -36.06
CA ARG A 190 6.78 33.05 -35.00
C ARG A 190 5.40 33.66 -35.22
N ASP A 191 5.35 34.94 -35.54
CA ASP A 191 4.11 35.69 -35.63
C ASP A 191 3.33 35.33 -36.92
N SER A 192 4.03 34.90 -37.98
CA SER A 192 3.43 34.30 -39.19
C SER A 192 2.88 32.89 -38.94
N LEU A 193 3.54 32.09 -38.11
CA LEU A 193 3.15 30.69 -37.84
C LEU A 193 2.15 30.52 -36.69
N ILE A 194 2.16 31.41 -35.70
CA ILE A 194 1.40 31.28 -34.46
C ILE A 194 0.51 32.52 -34.26
N PRO A 195 -0.81 32.40 -34.49
CA PRO A 195 -1.77 33.45 -34.20
C PRO A 195 -1.73 33.90 -32.73
N PRO A 196 -2.07 35.17 -32.42
CA PRO A 196 -1.98 35.72 -31.06
C PRO A 196 -2.77 34.92 -30.02
N GLN A 197 -3.91 34.32 -30.42
CA GLN A 197 -4.77 33.51 -29.55
C GLN A 197 -4.11 32.21 -29.08
N SER A 198 -3.24 31.58 -29.89
CA SER A 198 -2.63 30.30 -29.59
C SER A 198 -1.22 30.40 -28.99
N ARG A 199 -0.64 31.61 -28.90
CA ARG A 199 0.73 31.84 -28.39
C ARG A 199 0.98 31.20 -27.03
N LYS A 200 0.06 31.33 -26.07
CA LYS A 200 0.24 30.76 -24.72
C LYS A 200 0.34 29.23 -24.75
N LYS A 201 -0.50 28.57 -25.56
CA LYS A 201 -0.53 27.11 -25.68
C LYS A 201 0.69 26.57 -26.42
N MET A 202 1.10 27.26 -27.48
CA MET A 202 2.21 26.82 -28.34
C MET A 202 3.60 27.24 -27.85
N LYS A 203 3.69 28.13 -26.85
CA LYS A 203 4.97 28.65 -26.33
C LYS A 203 5.99 27.55 -26.04
N ARG A 204 5.59 26.50 -25.32
CA ARG A 204 6.48 25.38 -24.96
C ARG A 204 6.95 24.58 -26.18
N VAL A 205 6.06 24.38 -27.15
CA VAL A 205 6.38 23.67 -28.40
C VAL A 205 7.33 24.52 -29.25
N TRP A 206 7.09 25.83 -29.33
CA TRP A 206 7.94 26.79 -30.02
C TRP A 206 9.36 26.82 -29.43
N GLU A 207 9.49 26.98 -28.12
CA GLU A 207 10.80 27.01 -27.45
C GLU A 207 11.58 25.71 -27.67
N LYS A 208 10.94 24.54 -27.51
CA LYS A 208 11.55 23.24 -27.83
C LYS A 208 11.97 23.13 -29.30
N ALA A 209 11.14 23.60 -30.23
CA ALA A 209 11.44 23.56 -31.67
C ALA A 209 12.63 24.46 -32.03
N VAL A 210 12.72 25.66 -31.45
CA VAL A 210 13.86 26.58 -31.66
C VAL A 210 15.15 25.97 -31.10
N ASP A 211 15.09 25.36 -29.92
CA ASP A 211 16.24 24.67 -29.30
C ASP A 211 16.69 23.46 -30.14
N PHE A 212 15.74 22.67 -30.64
CA PHE A 212 16.03 21.56 -31.56
C PHE A 212 16.67 22.06 -32.86
N LEU A 213 16.18 23.15 -33.44
CA LEU A 213 16.77 23.74 -34.64
C LEU A 213 18.21 24.19 -34.40
N ALA A 214 18.47 24.87 -33.28
CA ALA A 214 19.81 25.37 -32.95
C ALA A 214 20.83 24.24 -32.67
N SER A 215 20.37 23.10 -32.15
CA SER A 215 21.24 21.97 -31.77
C SER A 215 21.41 20.92 -32.87
N ASN A 216 20.36 20.64 -33.64
CA ASN A 216 20.31 19.48 -34.55
C ASN A 216 20.13 19.83 -36.03
N GLU A 217 19.66 21.03 -36.39
CA GLU A 217 19.36 21.37 -37.79
C GLU A 217 20.45 22.28 -38.40
N SER A 218 21.29 21.71 -39.26
CA SER A 218 22.42 22.44 -39.87
C SER A 218 22.02 23.37 -41.01
N ARG A 219 20.81 23.21 -41.56
CA ARG A 219 20.28 23.99 -42.70
C ARG A 219 19.94 25.43 -42.35
N ILE A 220 19.70 25.70 -41.08
CA ILE A 220 19.30 27.02 -40.58
C ILE A 220 20.32 27.47 -39.54
N GLN A 221 20.94 28.60 -39.80
CA GLN A 221 21.85 29.24 -38.85
C GLN A 221 21.11 30.35 -38.09
N THR A 222 21.26 30.36 -36.76
CA THR A 222 20.78 31.48 -35.93
C THR A 222 21.90 32.50 -35.79
N GLU A 223 21.66 33.72 -36.27
CA GLU A 223 22.61 34.83 -36.24
C GLU A 223 22.00 36.02 -35.47
N SER A 224 22.84 36.87 -34.85
CA SER A 224 22.39 38.14 -34.27
C SER A 224 22.71 39.27 -35.25
N HIS A 225 21.70 40.01 -35.68
CA HIS A 225 21.84 41.14 -36.60
C HIS A 225 21.27 42.40 -35.99
N ARG A 226 21.97 43.53 -36.20
CA ARG A 226 21.52 44.82 -35.71
C ARG A 226 20.58 45.47 -36.72
N VAL A 227 19.28 45.39 -36.47
CA VAL A 227 18.22 45.94 -37.33
C VAL A 227 17.65 47.18 -36.65
N ALA A 228 17.64 48.32 -37.34
CA ALA A 228 17.15 49.59 -36.81
C ALA A 228 17.79 50.04 -35.47
N GLY A 229 19.00 49.59 -35.17
CA GLY A 229 19.74 49.94 -33.95
C GLY A 229 19.61 48.96 -32.79
N GLU A 230 18.71 47.97 -32.88
CA GLU A 230 18.51 46.89 -31.91
C GLU A 230 19.09 45.56 -32.41
N ASP A 231 19.66 44.76 -31.50
CA ASP A 231 20.15 43.42 -31.83
C ASP A 231 18.97 42.44 -31.88
N MET A 232 18.75 41.84 -33.05
CA MET A 232 17.66 40.91 -33.31
C MET A 232 18.22 39.56 -33.73
N LEU A 233 17.66 38.48 -33.18
CA LEU A 233 17.96 37.12 -33.64
C LEU A 233 17.24 36.86 -34.97
N VAL A 234 18.00 36.40 -35.94
CA VAL A 234 17.54 36.09 -37.29
C VAL A 234 17.95 34.66 -37.67
N TRP A 235 17.20 34.08 -38.59
CA TRP A 235 17.51 32.80 -39.22
C TRP A 235 17.96 33.01 -40.65
N ARG A 236 19.02 32.29 -41.02
CA ARG A 236 19.61 32.28 -42.35
C ARG A 236 19.65 30.85 -42.88
N TRP A 237 19.25 30.68 -44.14
CA TRP A 237 19.37 29.41 -44.84
C TRP A 237 20.81 29.20 -45.32
N THR A 238 21.43 28.07 -44.97
CA THR A 238 22.84 27.78 -45.25
C THR A 238 23.06 26.90 -46.48
N GLN A 239 22.06 26.12 -46.90
CA GLN A 239 22.19 25.17 -48.01
C GLN A 239 21.82 25.80 -49.36
N PRO A 240 22.75 25.88 -50.33
CA PRO A 240 22.42 26.35 -51.67
C PRO A 240 21.41 25.42 -52.37
N SER A 241 20.47 26.03 -53.11
CA SER A 241 19.47 25.36 -53.93
C SER A 241 20.08 24.33 -54.91
N TYR A 242 21.20 24.67 -55.56
CA TYR A 242 21.87 23.88 -56.59
C TYR A 242 22.56 22.58 -56.12
N LEU A 243 22.79 22.39 -54.82
CA LEU A 243 23.37 21.14 -54.29
C LEU A 243 22.31 20.04 -54.07
N SER A 244 21.03 20.38 -54.21
CA SER A 244 19.90 19.46 -54.02
C SER A 244 19.63 18.58 -55.25
N ASP A 245 20.09 19.01 -56.44
CA ASP A 245 19.80 18.36 -57.73
C ASP A 245 20.90 17.38 -58.18
N SER A 246 21.99 17.22 -57.42
CA SER A 246 23.14 16.38 -57.81
C SER A 246 23.10 14.94 -57.28
N GLU A 247 22.00 14.50 -56.67
CA GLU A 247 21.79 13.10 -56.27
C GLU A 247 20.49 12.52 -56.87
N HIS A 248 20.45 12.38 -58.20
CA HIS A 248 19.55 11.47 -58.92
C HIS A 248 20.34 10.65 -59.94
#